data_AF-A0A7Y4KMS0-F1
#
_entry.id   AF-A0A7Y4KMS0-F1
#
_cell.length_a   1.000
_cell.length_b   1.000
_cell.length_c   1.000
_cell.angle_alpha   90.00
_cell.angle_beta   90.00
_cell.angle_gamma   90.00
#
_symmetry.space_group_name_H-M   'P 1'
#
loop_
_entity.id
_entity.type
_entity.pdbx_description
1 polymer ?
#
loop_
_entity_poly.entity_id
_entity_poly.type
_entity_poly.pdbx_seq_one_letter_code
_entity_poly.pdbx_strand_id
1 'polypeptide(L)'
;PTPPPPGVASVDDVEERFFHAVDGLEAREPQLAAWLLNGIPGLPAHQRRVAYAERLPGLVARSLTGLDDDTAWTLRDVLSASVPVDVAEGLGFVTSPRSHALRQRLYAQAPEAVLEGLKRQDSPEAWALRERGMKDGHLGAVLLGLAGVDGEESWVVREAGMQRKLYSEVARSLGGLATERADALREALIPHDRLAVLKSTTGLETPVAVGLREQLEKGALKLVLRSLTGVDTPRAWAMRERGAALTKEALDSVDGMDTPRAWKLRASAARRWPATVVSSMRGLPLVAETRALLDRILDEQAGKLPVLRNAYAVVAQARVLEQAQRPARALAETLSVDAGRQEA
;
A
#
# COMPACT_ATOMS: atom_id res chain seq x y z
N PRO A 1 6.83 -32.44 9.04
CA PRO A 1 6.49 -31.09 9.54
C PRO A 1 6.67 -31.02 11.05
N THR A 2 7.37 -30.01 11.55
CA THR A 2 7.43 -29.65 12.97
C THR A 2 5.99 -29.46 13.48
N PRO A 3 5.62 -29.82 14.72
CA PRO A 3 4.32 -29.46 15.27
C PRO A 3 4.18 -27.93 15.37
N PRO A 4 2.97 -27.36 15.22
CA PRO A 4 2.76 -25.93 15.47
C PRO A 4 3.09 -25.60 16.93
N PRO A 5 3.53 -24.36 17.23
CA PRO A 5 3.85 -23.99 18.61
C PRO A 5 2.62 -24.20 19.50
N PRO A 6 2.79 -24.84 20.68
CA PRO A 6 1.69 -25.15 21.58
C PRO A 6 1.10 -23.87 22.20
N GLY A 7 -0.16 -23.95 22.68
CA GLY A 7 -0.82 -22.86 23.39
C GLY A 7 -1.67 -21.93 22.52
N VAL A 8 -2.30 -20.95 23.18
CA VAL A 8 -3.14 -19.92 22.56
C VAL A 8 -2.27 -18.98 21.73
N ALA A 9 -2.67 -18.73 20.49
CA ALA A 9 -1.96 -17.81 19.62
C ALA A 9 -2.07 -16.36 20.12
N SER A 10 -0.96 -15.65 20.09
CA SER A 10 -0.87 -14.29 20.59
C SER A 10 0.03 -13.43 19.70
N VAL A 11 0.06 -12.14 19.96
CA VAL A 11 1.00 -11.21 19.32
C VAL A 11 2.46 -11.61 19.52
N ASP A 12 2.80 -12.29 20.61
CA ASP A 12 4.19 -12.64 20.93
C ASP A 12 4.72 -13.82 20.09
N ASP A 13 3.86 -14.77 19.73
CA ASP A 13 4.24 -15.98 18.99
C ASP A 13 3.80 -15.96 17.51
N VAL A 14 3.16 -14.88 17.06
CA VAL A 14 2.59 -14.77 15.70
C VAL A 14 3.65 -14.92 14.60
N GLU A 15 4.88 -14.48 14.84
CA GLU A 15 6.00 -14.64 13.91
C GLU A 15 6.32 -16.12 13.66
N GLU A 16 6.53 -16.87 14.73
CA GLU A 16 6.84 -18.30 14.68
C GLU A 16 5.68 -19.07 14.04
N ARG A 17 4.44 -18.78 14.45
CA ARG A 17 3.23 -19.40 13.89
C ARG A 17 3.07 -19.14 12.39
N PHE A 18 3.27 -17.89 11.97
CA PHE A 18 3.16 -17.54 10.56
C PHE A 18 4.18 -18.30 9.73
N PHE A 19 5.44 -18.30 10.14
CA PHE A 19 6.49 -18.97 9.38
C PHE A 19 6.38 -20.48 9.41
N HIS A 20 5.97 -21.07 10.53
CA HIS A 20 5.61 -22.49 10.58
C HIS A 20 4.55 -22.85 9.53
N ALA A 21 3.50 -22.03 9.42
CA ALA A 21 2.45 -22.24 8.44
C ALA A 21 2.93 -22.03 6.98
N VAL A 22 3.82 -21.05 6.75
CA VAL A 22 4.44 -20.81 5.43
C VAL A 22 5.34 -21.97 5.02
N ASP A 23 6.18 -22.46 5.92
CA ASP A 23 7.11 -23.55 5.66
C ASP A 23 6.33 -24.86 5.37
N GLY A 24 5.21 -25.09 6.08
CA GLY A 24 4.28 -26.18 5.79
C GLY A 24 3.52 -26.03 4.47
N LEU A 25 3.27 -24.79 4.03
CA LEU A 25 2.63 -24.49 2.74
C LEU A 25 3.60 -24.64 1.57
N GLU A 26 4.87 -24.27 1.74
CA GLU A 26 5.88 -24.26 0.67
C GLU A 26 5.98 -25.62 -0.03
N ALA A 27 5.91 -26.72 0.72
CA ALA A 27 5.98 -28.07 0.18
C ALA A 27 4.87 -28.40 -0.83
N ARG A 28 3.74 -27.70 -0.78
CA ARG A 28 2.56 -27.93 -1.65
C ARG A 28 2.33 -26.78 -2.64
N GLU A 29 2.53 -25.55 -2.20
CA GLU A 29 2.19 -24.32 -2.94
C GLU A 29 3.31 -23.27 -2.79
N PRO A 30 4.50 -23.51 -3.37
CA PRO A 30 5.67 -22.63 -3.17
C PRO A 30 5.44 -21.21 -3.70
N GLN A 31 4.63 -21.05 -4.76
CA GLN A 31 4.26 -19.74 -5.30
C GLN A 31 3.43 -18.92 -4.30
N LEU A 32 2.48 -19.57 -3.61
CA LEU A 32 1.66 -18.91 -2.59
C LEU A 32 2.51 -18.57 -1.36
N ALA A 33 3.42 -19.47 -0.95
CA ALA A 33 4.37 -19.22 0.13
C ALA A 33 5.23 -17.98 -0.15
N ALA A 34 5.76 -17.83 -1.36
CA ALA A 34 6.51 -16.64 -1.77
C ALA A 34 5.63 -15.37 -1.80
N TRP A 35 4.40 -15.47 -2.31
CA TRP A 35 3.46 -14.34 -2.37
C TRP A 35 3.07 -13.82 -0.98
N LEU A 36 2.92 -14.70 0.01
CA LEU A 36 2.54 -14.32 1.38
C LEU A 36 3.57 -13.40 2.07
N LEU A 37 4.82 -13.42 1.62
CA LEU A 37 5.90 -12.55 2.12
C LEU A 37 5.77 -11.09 1.65
N ASN A 38 4.83 -10.76 0.76
CA ASN A 38 4.72 -9.43 0.17
C ASN A 38 4.65 -8.30 1.22
N GLY A 39 5.60 -7.37 1.17
CA GLY A 39 5.67 -6.18 2.02
C GLY A 39 5.95 -6.44 3.50
N ILE A 40 6.35 -7.67 3.87
CA ILE A 40 6.73 -8.03 5.24
C ILE A 40 8.23 -7.74 5.45
N PRO A 41 8.60 -6.81 6.33
CA PRO A 41 10.00 -6.53 6.62
C PRO A 41 10.61 -7.61 7.55
N GLY A 42 11.92 -7.53 7.78
CA GLY A 42 12.61 -8.34 8.79
C GLY A 42 13.38 -9.54 8.22
N LEU A 43 14.35 -10.00 9.01
CA LEU A 43 15.30 -11.05 8.62
C LEU A 43 14.62 -12.39 8.27
N PRO A 44 13.64 -12.90 9.04
CA PRO A 44 13.01 -14.19 8.71
C PRO A 44 12.28 -14.19 7.37
N ALA A 45 11.66 -13.07 6.98
CA ALA A 45 11.04 -12.91 5.66
C ALA A 45 12.10 -12.81 4.56
N HIS A 46 13.18 -12.07 4.81
CA HIS A 46 14.30 -11.94 3.87
C HIS A 46 14.98 -13.29 3.57
N GLN A 47 15.25 -14.11 4.59
CA GLN A 47 15.88 -15.43 4.42
C GLN A 47 15.07 -16.33 3.48
N ARG A 48 13.74 -16.32 3.61
CA ARG A 48 12.85 -17.08 2.72
C ARG A 48 12.83 -16.51 1.29
N ARG A 49 12.87 -15.19 1.14
CA ARG A 49 13.04 -14.56 -0.19
C ARG A 49 14.33 -15.01 -0.88
N VAL A 50 15.44 -15.09 -0.15
CA VAL A 50 16.71 -15.62 -0.68
C VAL A 50 16.55 -17.08 -1.12
N ALA A 51 15.95 -17.93 -0.29
CA ALA A 51 15.70 -19.34 -0.61
C ALA A 51 14.76 -19.55 -1.83
N TYR A 52 13.93 -18.55 -2.15
CA TYR A 52 13.00 -18.58 -3.28
C TYR A 52 13.56 -17.89 -4.52
N ALA A 53 14.63 -17.10 -4.41
CA ALA A 53 15.08 -16.17 -5.45
C ALA A 53 15.40 -16.87 -6.78
N GLU A 54 16.04 -18.04 -6.73
CA GLU A 54 16.38 -18.79 -7.94
C GLU A 54 15.16 -19.44 -8.60
N ARG A 55 14.22 -19.97 -7.80
CA ARG A 55 13.06 -20.73 -8.30
C ARG A 55 11.89 -19.82 -8.70
N LEU A 56 11.72 -18.70 -8.00
CA LEU A 56 10.55 -17.81 -8.10
C LEU A 56 10.98 -16.32 -8.17
N PRO A 57 11.93 -15.93 -9.04
CA PRO A 57 12.54 -14.61 -9.02
C PRO A 57 11.52 -13.46 -9.11
N GLY A 58 10.52 -13.57 -9.99
CA GLY A 58 9.51 -12.52 -10.16
C GLY A 58 8.60 -12.33 -8.95
N LEU A 59 8.20 -13.43 -8.28
CA LEU A 59 7.42 -13.34 -7.04
C LEU A 59 8.26 -12.75 -5.90
N VAL A 60 9.55 -13.13 -5.81
CA VAL A 60 10.47 -12.55 -4.84
C VAL A 60 10.63 -11.05 -5.08
N ALA A 61 10.87 -10.62 -6.32
CA ALA A 61 11.00 -9.20 -6.68
C ALA A 61 9.74 -8.40 -6.28
N ARG A 62 8.54 -8.86 -6.65
CA ARG A 62 7.28 -8.20 -6.25
C ARG A 62 7.07 -8.19 -4.73
N SER A 63 7.53 -9.22 -4.02
CA SER A 63 7.37 -9.29 -2.56
C SER A 63 8.14 -8.21 -1.80
N LEU A 64 9.10 -7.54 -2.45
CA LEU A 64 9.91 -6.44 -1.89
C LEU A 64 9.17 -5.09 -1.91
N THR A 65 7.94 -5.03 -2.42
CA THR A 65 7.16 -3.79 -2.51
C THR A 65 7.12 -3.04 -1.17
N GLY A 66 7.50 -1.77 -1.18
CA GLY A 66 7.51 -0.90 0.01
C GLY A 66 8.69 -1.10 0.98
N LEU A 67 9.62 -2.02 0.70
CA LEU A 67 10.84 -2.21 1.50
C LEU A 67 12.01 -1.40 0.93
N ASP A 68 12.68 -0.59 1.74
CA ASP A 68 13.83 0.26 1.31
C ASP A 68 15.11 -0.03 2.11
N ASP A 69 15.16 -1.14 2.85
CA ASP A 69 16.35 -1.56 3.60
C ASP A 69 17.41 -2.23 2.70
N ASP A 70 18.66 -2.31 3.19
CA ASP A 70 19.81 -2.83 2.45
C ASP A 70 19.63 -4.29 1.98
N THR A 71 18.89 -5.11 2.74
CA THR A 71 18.67 -6.51 2.39
C THR A 71 17.68 -6.61 1.22
N ALA A 72 16.64 -5.78 1.20
CA ALA A 72 15.74 -5.66 0.06
C ALA A 72 16.47 -5.18 -1.19
N TRP A 73 17.39 -4.21 -1.04
CA TRP A 73 18.20 -3.71 -2.14
C TRP A 73 19.13 -4.76 -2.75
N THR A 74 19.79 -5.56 -1.91
CA THR A 74 20.67 -6.64 -2.36
C THR A 74 19.93 -7.60 -3.29
N LEU A 75 18.71 -7.99 -2.93
CA LEU A 75 17.87 -8.84 -3.79
C LEU A 75 17.45 -8.14 -5.09
N ARG A 76 17.10 -6.84 -5.04
CA ARG A 76 16.75 -6.10 -6.26
C ARG A 76 17.92 -6.03 -7.25
N ASP A 77 19.14 -5.78 -6.76
CA ASP A 77 20.32 -5.72 -7.63
C ASP A 77 20.56 -7.07 -8.32
N VAL A 78 20.48 -8.18 -7.57
CA VAL A 78 20.62 -9.54 -8.13
C VAL A 78 19.51 -9.87 -9.14
N LEU A 79 18.26 -9.55 -8.82
CA LEU A 79 17.09 -9.91 -9.63
C LEU A 79 16.88 -8.99 -10.84
N SER A 80 17.49 -7.80 -10.87
CA SER A 80 17.30 -6.80 -11.92
C SER A 80 17.67 -7.28 -13.32
N ALA A 81 18.61 -8.22 -13.42
CA ALA A 81 19.03 -8.80 -14.70
C ALA A 81 18.09 -9.91 -15.21
N SER A 82 17.37 -10.60 -14.32
CA SER A 82 16.54 -11.76 -14.69
C SER A 82 15.05 -11.43 -14.77
N VAL A 83 14.55 -10.53 -13.91
CA VAL A 83 13.13 -10.16 -13.83
C VAL A 83 12.95 -8.63 -13.74
N PRO A 84 13.43 -7.87 -14.74
CA PRO A 84 13.44 -6.40 -14.70
C PRO A 84 12.06 -5.76 -14.51
N VAL A 85 11.01 -6.36 -15.08
CA VAL A 85 9.62 -5.88 -14.95
C VAL A 85 9.14 -6.01 -13.50
N ASP A 86 9.29 -7.19 -12.90
CA ASP A 86 8.86 -7.42 -11.51
C ASP A 86 9.65 -6.56 -10.51
N VAL A 87 10.94 -6.32 -10.78
CA VAL A 87 11.76 -5.41 -9.97
C VAL A 87 11.27 -3.97 -10.10
N ALA A 88 10.95 -3.51 -11.32
CA ALA A 88 10.41 -2.18 -11.54
C ALA A 88 9.06 -1.96 -10.83
N GLU A 89 8.14 -2.94 -10.91
CA GLU A 89 6.87 -2.90 -10.17
C GLU A 89 7.09 -2.85 -8.65
N GLY A 90 8.03 -3.65 -8.14
CA GLY A 90 8.38 -3.69 -6.72
C GLY A 90 9.05 -2.42 -6.17
N LEU A 91 9.43 -1.47 -7.02
CA LEU A 91 9.92 -0.14 -6.63
C LEU A 91 8.79 0.86 -6.37
N GLY A 92 7.53 0.48 -6.56
CA GLY A 92 6.38 1.35 -6.28
C GLY A 92 6.50 2.02 -4.90
N PHE A 93 6.38 3.35 -4.87
CA PHE A 93 6.47 4.20 -3.67
C PHE A 93 7.87 4.36 -3.02
N VAL A 94 8.92 3.71 -3.52
CA VAL A 94 10.30 3.96 -3.08
C VAL A 94 10.87 5.16 -3.85
N THR A 95 11.26 6.22 -3.15
CA THR A 95 11.70 7.50 -3.75
C THR A 95 13.18 7.80 -3.54
N SER A 96 13.94 6.89 -2.93
CA SER A 96 15.37 7.09 -2.66
C SER A 96 16.19 7.30 -3.94
N PRO A 97 17.34 8.00 -3.90
CA PRO A 97 18.20 8.17 -5.08
C PRO A 97 18.61 6.84 -5.73
N ARG A 98 18.82 5.80 -4.91
CA ARG A 98 19.12 4.44 -5.37
C ARG A 98 17.99 3.85 -6.24
N SER A 99 16.73 4.13 -5.89
CA SER A 99 15.57 3.75 -6.71
C SER A 99 15.53 4.45 -8.06
N HIS A 100 15.90 5.72 -8.13
CA HIS A 100 15.97 6.44 -9.40
C HIS A 100 17.06 5.86 -10.31
N ALA A 101 18.25 5.59 -9.77
CA ALA A 101 19.33 4.97 -10.52
C ALA A 101 18.94 3.58 -11.05
N LEU A 102 18.24 2.76 -10.26
CA LEU A 102 17.75 1.46 -10.72
C LEU A 102 16.66 1.61 -11.80
N ARG A 103 15.71 2.53 -11.65
CA ARG A 103 14.69 2.81 -12.70
C ARG A 103 15.32 3.20 -14.04
N GLN A 104 16.38 4.02 -14.02
CA GLN A 104 17.10 4.40 -15.24
C GLN A 104 17.70 3.17 -15.95
N ARG A 105 18.31 2.24 -15.20
CA ARG A 105 18.84 0.98 -15.75
C ARG A 105 17.74 0.06 -16.29
N LEU A 106 16.62 -0.05 -15.56
CA LEU A 106 15.52 -0.95 -15.91
C LEU A 106 14.69 -0.46 -17.10
N TYR A 107 14.69 0.86 -17.38
CA TYR A 107 13.85 1.45 -18.41
C TYR A 107 13.97 0.77 -19.78
N ALA A 108 15.19 0.39 -20.19
CA ALA A 108 15.42 -0.25 -21.48
C ALA A 108 14.72 -1.62 -21.62
N GLN A 109 14.40 -2.27 -20.50
CA GLN A 109 13.82 -3.62 -20.45
C GLN A 109 12.36 -3.60 -19.95
N ALA A 110 11.98 -2.59 -19.18
CA ALA A 110 10.68 -2.49 -18.52
C ALA A 110 10.16 -1.04 -18.49
N PRO A 111 9.99 -0.37 -19.65
CA PRO A 111 9.65 1.05 -19.70
C PRO A 111 8.31 1.36 -19.02
N GLU A 112 7.28 0.56 -19.28
CA GLU A 112 5.94 0.78 -18.71
C GLU A 112 5.92 0.66 -17.19
N ALA A 113 6.46 -0.44 -16.65
CA ALA A 113 6.54 -0.66 -15.20
C ALA A 113 7.36 0.44 -14.50
N VAL A 114 8.45 0.91 -15.13
CA VAL A 114 9.23 2.04 -14.62
C VAL A 114 8.39 3.32 -14.58
N LEU A 115 7.71 3.66 -15.68
CA LEU A 115 6.92 4.88 -15.81
C LEU A 115 5.71 4.89 -14.86
N GLU A 116 4.97 3.79 -14.78
CA GLU A 116 3.83 3.64 -13.86
C GLU A 116 4.25 3.74 -12.39
N GLY A 117 5.49 3.38 -12.07
CA GLY A 117 6.07 3.44 -10.73
C GLY A 117 6.41 4.85 -10.24
N LEU A 118 6.37 5.88 -11.10
CA LEU A 118 6.77 7.26 -10.78
C LEU A 118 5.69 8.11 -10.07
N LYS A 119 4.63 7.49 -9.55
CA LYS A 119 3.56 8.20 -8.82
C LYS A 119 4.11 9.04 -7.67
N ARG A 120 3.58 10.27 -7.52
CA ARG A 120 3.97 11.28 -6.52
C ARG A 120 5.43 11.77 -6.65
N GLN A 121 6.07 11.57 -7.80
CA GLN A 121 7.45 12.01 -8.05
C GLN A 121 7.45 13.10 -9.11
N ASP A 122 7.85 14.31 -8.71
CA ASP A 122 7.88 15.51 -9.55
C ASP A 122 9.31 16.07 -9.71
N SER A 123 10.32 15.22 -9.51
CA SER A 123 11.72 15.65 -9.66
C SER A 123 12.14 15.69 -11.13
N PRO A 124 13.21 16.46 -11.47
CA PRO A 124 13.76 16.48 -12.83
C PRO A 124 14.12 15.09 -13.36
N GLU A 125 14.61 14.18 -12.52
CA GLU A 125 14.97 12.81 -12.90
C GLU A 125 13.74 11.97 -13.28
N ALA A 126 12.62 12.15 -12.56
CA ALA A 126 11.36 11.49 -12.90
C ALA A 126 10.81 12.03 -14.23
N TRP A 127 10.91 13.34 -14.46
CA TRP A 127 10.53 13.99 -15.72
C TRP A 127 11.39 13.52 -16.90
N ALA A 128 12.70 13.37 -16.74
CA ALA A 128 13.57 12.84 -17.79
C ALA A 128 13.13 11.44 -18.27
N LEU A 129 12.70 10.56 -17.35
CA LEU A 129 12.15 9.26 -17.71
C LEU A 129 10.79 9.38 -18.42
N ARG A 130 9.91 10.27 -17.97
CA ARG A 130 8.61 10.51 -18.62
C ARG A 130 8.76 11.07 -20.03
N GLU A 131 9.66 12.03 -20.23
CA GLU A 131 9.98 12.58 -21.54
C GLU A 131 10.47 11.51 -22.51
N ARG A 132 11.37 10.65 -22.03
CA ARG A 132 11.79 9.47 -22.80
C ARG A 132 10.60 8.55 -23.10
N GLY A 133 9.76 8.27 -22.10
CA GLY A 133 8.50 7.52 -22.25
C GLY A 133 7.59 8.06 -23.34
N MET A 134 7.41 9.38 -23.40
CA MET A 134 6.59 10.02 -24.42
C MET A 134 7.20 9.91 -25.82
N LYS A 135 8.53 10.06 -25.94
CA LYS A 135 9.26 9.89 -27.21
C LYS A 135 9.18 8.44 -27.71
N ASP A 136 9.25 7.49 -26.80
CA ASP A 136 9.22 6.05 -27.08
C ASP A 136 7.79 5.51 -27.26
N GLY A 137 6.75 6.36 -27.14
CA GLY A 137 5.35 6.01 -27.40
C GLY A 137 4.55 5.50 -26.19
N HIS A 138 5.12 5.50 -24.99
CA HIS A 138 4.50 4.98 -23.76
C HIS A 138 3.62 6.00 -23.02
N LEU A 139 2.82 6.80 -23.74
CA LEU A 139 2.00 7.86 -23.11
C LEU A 139 1.03 7.32 -22.04
N GLY A 140 0.43 6.14 -22.25
CA GLY A 140 -0.48 5.53 -21.26
C GLY A 140 0.22 5.27 -19.92
N ALA A 141 1.42 4.67 -19.96
CA ALA A 141 2.21 4.42 -18.77
C ALA A 141 2.68 5.72 -18.09
N VAL A 142 3.03 6.74 -18.86
CA VAL A 142 3.34 8.09 -18.32
C VAL A 142 2.15 8.64 -17.55
N LEU A 143 0.95 8.61 -18.13
CA LEU A 143 -0.28 9.08 -17.46
C LEU A 143 -0.56 8.33 -16.17
N LEU A 144 -0.43 7.01 -16.17
CA LEU A 144 -0.61 6.18 -14.97
C LEU A 144 0.42 6.49 -13.86
N GLY A 145 1.60 6.97 -14.24
CA GLY A 145 2.66 7.44 -13.34
C GLY A 145 2.52 8.89 -12.85
N LEU A 146 1.51 9.65 -13.28
CA LEU A 146 1.30 11.06 -12.89
C LEU A 146 0.39 11.25 -11.67
N ALA A 147 -0.13 10.18 -11.07
CA ALA A 147 -0.94 10.30 -9.85
C ALA A 147 -0.15 11.03 -8.76
N GLY A 148 -0.73 12.11 -8.21
CA GLY A 148 -0.13 12.98 -7.20
C GLY A 148 0.90 13.98 -7.72
N VAL A 149 0.95 14.25 -9.03
CA VAL A 149 1.81 15.28 -9.65
C VAL A 149 0.91 16.38 -10.24
N ASP A 150 1.11 17.64 -9.84
CA ASP A 150 0.22 18.78 -10.20
C ASP A 150 0.94 19.94 -10.91
N GLY A 151 2.16 19.73 -11.40
CA GLY A 151 2.89 20.73 -12.20
C GLY A 151 2.28 20.94 -13.60
N GLU A 152 2.55 22.08 -14.23
CA GLU A 152 2.00 22.41 -15.56
C GLU A 152 2.40 21.38 -16.63
N GLU A 153 3.62 20.85 -16.56
CA GLU A 153 4.10 19.79 -17.44
C GLU A 153 3.19 18.56 -17.35
N SER A 154 2.69 18.21 -16.16
CA SER A 154 1.76 17.08 -15.99
C SER A 154 0.40 17.33 -16.62
N TRP A 155 -0.06 18.58 -16.64
CA TRP A 155 -1.31 18.97 -17.27
C TRP A 155 -1.23 18.91 -18.80
N VAL A 156 -0.12 19.33 -19.39
CA VAL A 156 0.13 19.18 -20.84
C VAL A 156 0.03 17.70 -21.25
N VAL A 157 0.58 16.79 -20.44
CA VAL A 157 0.48 15.34 -20.70
C VAL A 157 -0.97 14.84 -20.60
N ARG A 158 -1.74 15.31 -19.60
CA ARG A 158 -3.17 14.95 -19.47
C ARG A 158 -4.00 15.45 -20.64
N GLU A 159 -3.75 16.65 -21.13
CA GLU A 159 -4.39 17.22 -22.32
C GLU A 159 -4.08 16.37 -23.57
N ALA A 160 -2.82 15.98 -23.78
CA ALA A 160 -2.45 15.06 -24.85
C ALA A 160 -3.14 13.70 -24.71
N GLY A 161 -3.29 13.19 -23.48
CA GLY A 161 -4.05 11.98 -23.17
C GLY A 161 -5.53 12.08 -23.54
N MET A 162 -6.16 13.21 -23.23
CA MET A 162 -7.55 13.49 -23.60
C MET A 162 -7.75 13.53 -25.12
N GLN A 163 -6.85 14.18 -25.85
CA GLN A 163 -6.88 14.23 -27.32
C GLN A 163 -6.76 12.84 -27.94
N ARG A 164 -5.98 11.95 -27.32
CA ARG A 164 -5.81 10.56 -27.74
C ARG A 164 -6.86 9.60 -27.17
N LYS A 165 -7.87 10.11 -26.46
CA LYS A 165 -8.97 9.33 -25.86
C LYS A 165 -8.51 8.29 -24.83
N LEU A 166 -7.38 8.53 -24.16
CA LEU A 166 -6.86 7.71 -23.05
C LEU A 166 -7.60 8.04 -21.74
N TYR A 167 -8.93 8.01 -21.78
CA TYR A 167 -9.78 8.56 -20.71
C TYR A 167 -9.55 7.88 -19.35
N SER A 168 -9.38 6.55 -19.35
CA SER A 168 -9.15 5.78 -18.13
C SER A 168 -7.79 6.11 -17.50
N GLU A 169 -6.75 6.28 -18.31
CA GLU A 169 -5.41 6.65 -17.87
C GLU A 169 -5.37 8.09 -17.35
N VAL A 170 -6.00 9.03 -18.07
CA VAL A 170 -6.13 10.43 -17.64
C VAL A 170 -6.90 10.50 -16.32
N ALA A 171 -8.02 9.79 -16.17
CA ALA A 171 -8.75 9.73 -14.91
C ALA A 171 -7.86 9.22 -13.76
N ARG A 172 -7.13 8.12 -13.97
CA ARG A 172 -6.24 7.54 -12.96
C ARG A 172 -5.06 8.46 -12.61
N SER A 173 -4.59 9.28 -13.56
CA SER A 173 -3.53 10.28 -13.36
C SER A 173 -3.92 11.40 -12.39
N LEU A 174 -5.22 11.59 -12.14
CA LEU A 174 -5.76 12.60 -11.21
C LEU A 174 -5.81 12.12 -9.77
N GLY A 175 -5.42 10.86 -9.50
CA GLY A 175 -5.39 10.32 -8.15
C GLY A 175 -4.54 11.18 -7.21
N GLY A 176 -5.11 11.58 -6.07
CA GLY A 176 -4.41 12.42 -5.07
C GLY A 176 -4.43 13.92 -5.34
N LEU A 177 -5.04 14.39 -6.43
CA LEU A 177 -5.19 15.83 -6.71
C LEU A 177 -6.54 16.35 -6.20
N ALA A 178 -6.51 17.36 -5.33
CA ALA A 178 -7.70 17.95 -4.70
C ALA A 178 -8.05 19.36 -5.24
N THR A 179 -7.59 19.69 -6.45
CA THR A 179 -7.77 21.02 -7.05
C THR A 179 -9.04 21.12 -7.90
N GLU A 180 -9.56 22.34 -8.06
CA GLU A 180 -10.70 22.63 -8.95
C GLU A 180 -10.41 22.20 -10.40
N ARG A 181 -9.18 22.39 -10.88
CA ARG A 181 -8.74 21.95 -12.22
C ARG A 181 -8.85 20.42 -12.38
N ALA A 182 -8.50 19.66 -11.35
CA ALA A 182 -8.67 18.21 -11.34
C ALA A 182 -10.15 17.80 -11.32
N ASP A 183 -10.98 18.48 -10.54
CA ASP A 183 -12.42 18.20 -10.53
C ASP A 183 -13.11 18.54 -11.85
N ALA A 184 -12.78 19.65 -12.48
CA ALA A 184 -13.31 20.00 -13.81
C ALA A 184 -12.97 18.92 -14.86
N LEU A 185 -11.74 18.39 -14.85
CA LEU A 185 -11.36 17.30 -15.73
C LEU A 185 -12.06 15.98 -15.37
N ARG A 186 -12.26 15.68 -14.08
CA ARG A 186 -13.05 14.52 -13.64
C ARG A 186 -14.47 14.60 -14.17
N GLU A 187 -15.13 15.75 -14.08
CA GLU A 187 -16.49 15.95 -14.61
C GLU A 187 -16.55 15.67 -16.11
N ALA A 188 -15.58 16.18 -16.87
CA ALA A 188 -15.47 15.90 -18.31
C ALA A 188 -15.24 14.41 -18.62
N LEU A 189 -14.62 13.66 -17.70
CA LEU A 189 -14.32 12.22 -17.85
C LEU A 189 -15.46 11.29 -17.44
N ILE A 190 -16.43 11.75 -16.63
CA ILE A 190 -17.56 10.93 -16.14
C ILE A 190 -18.33 10.23 -17.27
N PRO A 191 -18.66 10.89 -18.40
CA PRO A 191 -19.35 10.24 -19.52
C PRO A 191 -18.55 9.11 -20.18
N HIS A 192 -17.22 9.12 -20.03
CA HIS A 192 -16.31 8.18 -20.70
C HIS A 192 -15.94 7.00 -19.81
N ASP A 193 -15.52 7.24 -18.57
CA ASP A 193 -15.18 6.18 -17.61
C ASP A 193 -15.39 6.61 -16.16
N ARG A 194 -16.66 6.55 -15.72
CA ARG A 194 -17.07 6.86 -14.35
C ARG A 194 -16.35 6.03 -13.27
N LEU A 195 -15.92 4.81 -13.57
CA LEU A 195 -15.27 3.94 -12.57
C LEU A 195 -13.80 4.31 -12.40
N ALA A 196 -13.11 4.71 -13.47
CA ALA A 196 -11.78 5.28 -13.37
C ALA A 196 -11.81 6.64 -12.65
N VAL A 197 -12.82 7.48 -12.93
CA VAL A 197 -13.03 8.73 -12.18
C VAL A 197 -13.24 8.46 -10.69
N LEU A 198 -14.11 7.51 -10.31
CA LEU A 198 -14.30 7.14 -8.90
C LEU A 198 -13.02 6.66 -8.21
N LYS A 199 -12.15 5.93 -8.92
CA LYS A 199 -10.85 5.52 -8.36
C LYS A 199 -9.93 6.73 -8.11
N SER A 200 -10.00 7.75 -8.97
CA SER A 200 -9.21 8.97 -8.84
C SER A 200 -9.60 9.85 -7.65
N THR A 201 -10.82 9.68 -7.12
CA THR A 201 -11.34 10.46 -5.98
C THR A 201 -11.07 9.82 -4.61
N THR A 202 -10.20 8.80 -4.57
CA THR A 202 -9.83 8.13 -3.32
C THR A 202 -9.29 9.14 -2.30
N GLY A 203 -9.92 9.20 -1.12
CA GLY A 203 -9.52 10.11 -0.04
C GLY A 203 -10.02 11.55 -0.17
N LEU A 204 -10.79 11.89 -1.21
CA LEU A 204 -11.29 13.25 -1.43
C LEU A 204 -12.73 13.44 -0.94
N GLU A 205 -13.09 14.64 -0.51
CA GLU A 205 -14.47 15.04 -0.16
C GLU A 205 -14.99 16.20 -1.04
N THR A 206 -14.48 16.30 -2.27
CA THR A 206 -14.95 17.32 -3.21
C THR A 206 -16.39 17.01 -3.67
N PRO A 207 -17.16 18.01 -4.13
CA PRO A 207 -18.52 17.80 -4.62
C PRO A 207 -18.62 16.69 -5.68
N VAL A 208 -17.63 16.61 -6.59
CA VAL A 208 -17.54 15.56 -7.62
C VAL A 208 -17.40 14.17 -6.99
N ALA A 209 -16.47 14.01 -6.03
CA ALA A 209 -16.25 12.74 -5.34
C ALA A 209 -17.51 12.30 -4.59
N VAL A 210 -18.11 13.22 -3.86
CA VAL A 210 -19.30 13.06 -3.02
C VAL A 210 -20.51 12.64 -3.87
N GLY A 211 -20.78 13.36 -4.96
CA GLY A 211 -21.89 13.06 -5.87
C GLY A 211 -21.71 11.73 -6.62
N LEU A 212 -20.48 11.42 -7.07
CA LEU A 212 -20.20 10.18 -7.78
C LEU A 212 -20.38 8.95 -6.87
N ARG A 213 -20.02 9.04 -5.58
CA ARG A 213 -20.25 7.97 -4.60
C ARG A 213 -21.74 7.69 -4.40
N GLU A 214 -22.57 8.72 -4.27
CA GLU A 214 -24.03 8.57 -4.15
C GLU A 214 -24.64 7.89 -5.37
N GLN A 215 -24.27 8.35 -6.57
CA GLN A 215 -24.79 7.79 -7.81
C GLN A 215 -24.40 6.31 -7.97
N LEU A 216 -23.23 5.92 -7.50
CA LEU A 216 -22.67 4.57 -7.69
C LEU A 216 -22.86 3.64 -6.49
N GLU A 217 -23.38 4.09 -5.35
CA GLU A 217 -23.49 3.28 -4.12
C GLU A 217 -24.20 1.95 -4.38
N LYS A 218 -25.32 1.97 -5.11
CA LYS A 218 -26.13 0.77 -5.39
C LYS A 218 -25.48 -0.18 -6.40
N GLY A 219 -24.70 0.33 -7.35
CA GLY A 219 -24.14 -0.46 -8.45
C GLY A 219 -22.68 -0.87 -8.28
N ALA A 220 -21.92 -0.15 -7.45
CA ALA A 220 -20.47 -0.30 -7.31
C ALA A 220 -20.00 -0.10 -5.85
N LEU A 221 -20.78 -0.59 -4.88
CA LEU A 221 -20.52 -0.42 -3.44
C LEU A 221 -19.06 -0.66 -3.04
N LYS A 222 -18.42 -1.73 -3.55
CA LYS A 222 -17.00 -2.04 -3.24
C LYS A 222 -16.05 -0.91 -3.64
N LEU A 223 -16.24 -0.34 -4.83
CA LEU A 223 -15.42 0.77 -5.32
C LEU A 223 -15.74 2.07 -4.59
N VAL A 224 -17.02 2.30 -4.28
CA VAL A 224 -17.45 3.45 -3.47
C VAL A 224 -16.77 3.42 -2.10
N LEU A 225 -16.81 2.28 -1.40
CA LEU A 225 -16.15 2.14 -0.10
C LEU A 225 -14.64 2.32 -0.20
N ARG A 226 -13.96 1.74 -1.20
CA ARG A 226 -12.52 1.97 -1.40
C ARG A 226 -12.18 3.45 -1.63
N SER A 227 -13.04 4.19 -2.34
CA SER A 227 -12.82 5.63 -2.56
C SER A 227 -12.90 6.47 -1.28
N LEU A 228 -13.46 5.93 -0.19
CA LEU A 228 -13.53 6.60 1.11
C LEU A 228 -12.25 6.46 1.94
N THR A 229 -11.21 5.77 1.46
CA THR A 229 -9.96 5.58 2.22
C THR A 229 -9.40 6.90 2.74
N GLY A 230 -9.27 7.05 4.07
CA GLY A 230 -8.77 8.26 4.73
C GLY A 230 -9.80 9.39 4.94
N VAL A 231 -11.05 9.23 4.49
CA VAL A 231 -12.10 10.25 4.67
C VAL A 231 -12.79 10.11 6.03
N ASP A 232 -12.76 11.15 6.86
CA ASP A 232 -13.38 11.16 8.20
C ASP A 232 -14.57 12.12 8.32
N THR A 233 -15.60 11.93 7.48
CA THR A 233 -16.84 12.73 7.53
C THR A 233 -18.02 11.89 8.00
N PRO A 234 -19.06 12.48 8.65
CA PRO A 234 -20.26 11.76 9.07
C PRO A 234 -20.91 10.97 7.92
N ARG A 235 -20.89 11.55 6.71
CA ARG A 235 -21.43 10.94 5.49
C ARG A 235 -20.64 9.72 5.04
N ALA A 236 -19.30 9.81 5.00
CA ALA A 236 -18.44 8.68 4.68
C ALA A 236 -18.67 7.50 5.64
N TRP A 237 -18.80 7.79 6.93
CA TRP A 237 -19.10 6.76 7.91
C TRP A 237 -20.47 6.11 7.74
N ALA A 238 -21.51 6.88 7.43
CA ALA A 238 -22.83 6.32 7.18
C ALA A 238 -22.79 5.30 6.03
N MET A 239 -22.00 5.56 4.97
CA MET A 239 -21.77 4.59 3.88
C MET A 239 -21.00 3.35 4.37
N ARG A 240 -19.93 3.52 5.15
CA ARG A 240 -19.15 2.40 5.72
C ARG A 240 -20.00 1.49 6.60
N GLU A 241 -20.81 2.07 7.48
CA GLU A 241 -21.63 1.32 8.44
C GLU A 241 -22.71 0.48 7.72
N ARG A 242 -23.34 1.03 6.67
CA ARG A 242 -24.21 0.24 5.79
C ARG A 242 -23.44 -0.85 5.03
N GLY A 243 -22.25 -0.50 4.53
CA GLY A 243 -21.42 -1.39 3.72
C GLY A 243 -20.78 -2.55 4.47
N ALA A 244 -20.45 -2.39 5.76
CA ALA A 244 -19.70 -3.37 6.55
C ALA A 244 -20.43 -4.70 6.75
N ALA A 245 -21.77 -4.67 6.74
CA ALA A 245 -22.59 -5.87 6.75
C ALA A 245 -22.50 -6.66 5.42
N LEU A 246 -22.18 -5.98 4.32
CA LEU A 246 -22.27 -6.51 2.96
C LEU A 246 -20.91 -6.88 2.37
N THR A 247 -19.86 -6.10 2.66
CA THR A 247 -18.55 -6.29 2.04
C THR A 247 -17.40 -5.81 2.89
N LYS A 248 -16.23 -6.44 2.72
CA LYS A 248 -15.03 -6.15 3.49
C LYS A 248 -14.42 -4.77 3.18
N GLU A 249 -14.73 -4.18 2.02
CA GLU A 249 -14.18 -2.87 1.61
C GLU A 249 -14.55 -1.73 2.55
N ALA A 250 -15.58 -1.89 3.39
CA ALA A 250 -15.83 -0.93 4.48
C ALA A 250 -14.66 -0.89 5.47
N LEU A 251 -14.01 -2.04 5.71
CA LEU A 251 -12.84 -2.18 6.58
C LEU A 251 -11.57 -1.75 5.84
N ASP A 252 -11.41 -2.12 4.56
CA ASP A 252 -10.29 -1.63 3.72
C ASP A 252 -10.28 -0.07 3.68
N SER A 253 -11.45 0.57 3.74
CA SER A 253 -11.56 2.05 3.71
C SER A 253 -11.15 2.77 5.00
N VAL A 254 -10.87 2.03 6.08
CA VAL A 254 -10.37 2.56 7.35
C VAL A 254 -8.94 2.10 7.64
N ASP A 255 -8.23 1.62 6.62
CA ASP A 255 -6.81 1.24 6.71
C ASP A 255 -5.99 2.36 7.37
N GLY A 256 -5.32 2.03 8.48
CA GLY A 256 -4.45 2.96 9.20
C GLY A 256 -5.15 4.09 9.97
N MET A 257 -6.50 4.14 9.99
CA MET A 257 -7.23 5.17 10.77
C MET A 257 -7.21 4.83 12.27
N ASP A 258 -6.77 5.78 13.09
CA ASP A 258 -6.72 5.66 14.56
C ASP A 258 -7.78 6.55 15.22
N THR A 259 -9.06 6.21 15.02
CA THR A 259 -10.18 6.93 15.64
C THR A 259 -11.11 5.96 16.36
N PRO A 260 -11.83 6.39 17.42
CA PRO A 260 -12.75 5.52 18.15
C PRO A 260 -13.79 4.83 17.24
N ARG A 261 -14.23 5.52 16.18
CA ARG A 261 -15.21 4.97 15.23
C ARG A 261 -14.61 3.89 14.32
N ALA A 262 -13.34 4.03 13.94
CA ALA A 262 -12.60 2.98 13.21
C ALA A 262 -12.42 1.73 14.09
N TRP A 263 -12.03 1.92 15.35
CA TRP A 263 -11.91 0.81 16.32
C TRP A 263 -13.24 0.09 16.56
N LYS A 264 -14.35 0.83 16.70
CA LYS A 264 -15.70 0.26 16.82
C LYS A 264 -16.08 -0.58 15.59
N LEU A 265 -15.78 -0.09 14.38
CA LEU A 265 -16.04 -0.82 13.14
C LEU A 265 -15.20 -2.11 13.03
N ARG A 266 -13.92 -2.04 13.37
CA ARG A 266 -13.01 -3.21 13.42
C ARG A 266 -13.51 -4.26 14.41
N ALA A 267 -13.86 -3.83 15.62
CA ALA A 267 -14.33 -4.72 16.67
C ALA A 267 -15.63 -5.44 16.30
N SER A 268 -16.58 -4.75 15.67
CA SER A 268 -17.87 -5.35 15.25
C SER A 268 -17.72 -6.31 14.06
N ALA A 269 -16.72 -6.09 13.20
CA ALA A 269 -16.46 -6.91 12.02
C ALA A 269 -15.50 -8.09 12.27
N ALA A 270 -14.83 -8.16 13.43
CA ALA A 270 -13.74 -9.11 13.72
C ALA A 270 -14.10 -10.58 13.44
N ARG A 271 -15.32 -11.01 13.77
CA ARG A 271 -15.76 -12.39 13.51
C ARG A 271 -16.04 -12.68 12.04
N ARG A 272 -16.58 -11.70 11.31
CA ARG A 272 -16.99 -11.87 9.91
C ARG A 272 -15.82 -11.71 8.94
N TRP A 273 -14.96 -10.72 9.18
CA TRP A 273 -13.86 -10.36 8.30
C TRP A 273 -12.51 -10.29 9.05
N PRO A 274 -12.09 -11.34 9.79
CA PRO A 274 -10.94 -11.26 10.71
C PRO A 274 -9.65 -10.82 10.00
N ALA A 275 -9.33 -11.42 8.84
CA ALA A 275 -8.12 -11.07 8.09
C ALA A 275 -8.12 -9.61 7.62
N THR A 276 -9.28 -9.07 7.23
CA THR A 276 -9.42 -7.68 6.78
C THR A 276 -9.35 -6.69 7.93
N VAL A 277 -9.97 -7.03 9.07
CA VAL A 277 -9.84 -6.25 10.31
C VAL A 277 -8.38 -6.13 10.68
N VAL A 278 -7.64 -7.24 10.66
CA VAL A 278 -6.20 -7.26 10.93
C VAL A 278 -5.42 -6.43 9.91
N SER A 279 -5.65 -6.58 8.60
CA SER A 279 -4.94 -5.77 7.60
C SER A 279 -5.23 -4.28 7.73
N SER A 280 -6.43 -3.89 8.16
CA SER A 280 -6.79 -2.48 8.34
C SER A 280 -6.05 -1.77 9.48
N MET A 281 -5.37 -2.54 10.35
CA MET A 281 -4.49 -2.00 11.40
C MET A 281 -3.05 -1.78 10.92
N ARG A 282 -2.74 -2.06 9.64
CA ARG A 282 -1.43 -1.81 9.06
C ARG A 282 -1.03 -0.34 9.26
N GLY A 283 0.19 -0.11 9.76
CA GLY A 283 0.75 1.22 10.01
C GLY A 283 0.34 1.83 11.36
N LEU A 284 -0.57 1.22 12.11
CA LEU A 284 -0.87 1.62 13.48
C LEU A 284 0.24 1.15 14.44
N PRO A 285 0.52 1.90 15.52
CA PRO A 285 1.46 1.46 16.54
C PRO A 285 0.93 0.25 17.32
N LEU A 286 1.83 -0.58 17.85
CA LEU A 286 1.49 -1.77 18.62
C LEU A 286 1.18 -1.41 20.09
N VAL A 287 0.22 -0.52 20.29
CA VAL A 287 -0.26 -0.09 21.61
C VAL A 287 -1.28 -1.08 22.18
N ALA A 288 -1.70 -0.86 23.43
CA ALA A 288 -2.62 -1.74 24.16
C ALA A 288 -3.90 -2.07 23.37
N GLU A 289 -4.50 -1.09 22.69
CA GLU A 289 -5.74 -1.29 21.92
C GLU A 289 -5.53 -2.18 20.67
N THR A 290 -4.48 -1.91 19.87
CA THR A 290 -4.08 -2.75 18.73
C THR A 290 -3.77 -4.18 19.19
N ARG A 291 -3.02 -4.32 20.28
CA ARG A 291 -2.62 -5.62 20.83
C ARG A 291 -3.83 -6.41 21.31
N ALA A 292 -4.74 -5.80 22.07
CA ALA A 292 -5.93 -6.48 22.58
C ALA A 292 -6.85 -6.99 21.47
N LEU A 293 -7.01 -6.22 20.38
CA LEU A 293 -7.80 -6.69 19.23
C LEU A 293 -7.08 -7.83 18.48
N LEU A 294 -5.77 -7.73 18.28
CA LEU A 294 -4.97 -8.80 17.65
C LEU A 294 -5.02 -10.10 18.46
N ASP A 295 -4.75 -10.05 19.76
CA ASP A 295 -4.74 -11.23 20.64
C ASP A 295 -6.10 -11.94 20.61
N ARG A 296 -7.20 -11.18 20.69
CA ARG A 296 -8.56 -11.76 20.56
C ARG A 296 -8.81 -12.42 19.21
N ILE A 297 -8.38 -11.80 18.11
CA ILE A 297 -8.57 -12.39 16.77
C ILE A 297 -7.70 -13.64 16.59
N LEU A 298 -6.47 -13.63 17.12
CA LEU A 298 -5.56 -14.76 17.05
C LEU A 298 -6.09 -15.94 17.88
N ASP A 299 -6.55 -15.70 19.10
CA ASP A 299 -7.18 -16.72 19.94
C ASP A 299 -8.36 -17.41 19.21
N GLU A 300 -9.25 -16.63 18.57
CA GLU A 300 -10.42 -17.18 17.88
C GLU A 300 -10.11 -17.78 16.49
N GLN A 301 -9.06 -17.32 15.79
CA GLN A 301 -8.91 -17.53 14.34
C GLN A 301 -7.48 -17.87 13.86
N ALA A 302 -6.56 -18.26 14.74
CA ALA A 302 -5.16 -18.57 14.39
C ALA A 302 -4.98 -19.67 13.33
N GLY A 303 -5.94 -20.57 13.16
CA GLY A 303 -5.89 -21.59 12.10
C GLY A 303 -6.00 -21.04 10.67
N LYS A 304 -6.34 -19.75 10.50
CA LYS A 304 -6.51 -19.11 9.19
C LYS A 304 -5.22 -18.42 8.76
N LEU A 305 -4.55 -18.96 7.75
CA LEU A 305 -3.30 -18.41 7.21
C LEU A 305 -3.38 -16.90 6.83
N PRO A 306 -4.46 -16.38 6.22
CA PRO A 306 -4.58 -14.95 5.97
C PRO A 306 -4.58 -14.08 7.24
N VAL A 307 -5.09 -14.61 8.37
CA VAL A 307 -5.08 -13.93 9.68
C VAL A 307 -3.65 -13.89 10.21
N LEU A 308 -2.95 -15.03 10.26
CA LEU A 308 -1.55 -15.10 10.71
C LEU A 308 -0.64 -14.18 9.89
N ARG A 309 -0.77 -14.23 8.56
CA ARG A 309 0.02 -13.38 7.66
C ARG A 309 -0.21 -11.91 7.95
N ASN A 310 -1.46 -11.47 8.04
CA ASN A 310 -1.78 -10.06 8.24
C ASN A 310 -1.37 -9.60 9.65
N ALA A 311 -1.53 -10.46 10.66
CA ALA A 311 -1.16 -10.15 12.04
C ALA A 311 0.36 -9.99 12.17
N TYR A 312 1.12 -10.92 11.59
CA TYR A 312 2.58 -10.78 11.55
C TYR A 312 3.02 -9.55 10.76
N ALA A 313 2.39 -9.25 9.62
CA ALA A 313 2.71 -8.05 8.85
C ALA A 313 2.50 -6.76 9.67
N VAL A 314 1.41 -6.67 10.45
CA VAL A 314 1.15 -5.54 11.37
C VAL A 314 2.24 -5.45 12.43
N VAL A 315 2.55 -6.55 13.11
CA VAL A 315 3.57 -6.60 14.18
C VAL A 315 4.97 -6.25 13.65
N ALA A 316 5.37 -6.82 12.52
CA ALA A 316 6.68 -6.58 11.91
C ALA A 316 6.83 -5.10 11.49
N GLN A 317 5.79 -4.50 10.90
CA GLN A 317 5.83 -3.10 10.50
C GLN A 317 5.83 -2.15 11.71
N ALA A 318 5.05 -2.43 12.75
CA ALA A 318 5.06 -1.63 13.98
C ALA A 318 6.45 -1.63 14.64
N ARG A 319 7.12 -2.79 14.70
CA ARG A 319 8.50 -2.90 15.22
C ARG A 319 9.50 -2.05 14.43
N VAL A 320 9.40 -2.04 13.09
CA VAL A 320 10.25 -1.21 12.23
C VAL A 320 10.00 0.28 12.47
N LEU A 321 8.73 0.69 12.58
CA LEU A 321 8.37 2.08 12.88
C LEU A 321 8.91 2.53 14.24
N GLU A 322 8.77 1.70 15.27
CA GLU A 322 9.33 1.97 16.60
C GLU A 322 10.85 2.11 16.57
N GLN A 323 11.56 1.22 15.87
CA GLN A 323 13.02 1.27 15.73
C GLN A 323 13.47 2.55 15.00
N ALA A 324 12.78 2.95 13.93
CA ALA A 324 13.07 4.18 13.19
C ALA A 324 12.86 5.45 14.03
N GLN A 325 11.94 5.43 14.99
CA GLN A 325 11.64 6.56 15.87
C GLN A 325 12.59 6.67 17.09
N ARG A 326 13.34 5.62 17.44
CA ARG A 326 14.23 5.61 18.62
C ARG A 326 15.30 6.72 18.61
N PRO A 327 16.04 6.96 17.51
CA PRO A 327 17.06 8.02 17.47
C PRO A 327 16.46 9.41 17.70
N ALA A 328 15.29 9.68 17.11
CA ALA A 328 14.59 10.96 17.26
C ALA A 328 14.09 11.17 18.70
N ARG A 329 13.58 10.12 19.35
CA ARG A 329 13.15 10.18 20.76
C ARG A 329 14.33 10.39 21.71
N ALA A 330 15.43 9.66 21.52
CA ALA A 330 16.63 9.82 22.35
C ALA A 330 17.18 11.26 22.26
N LEU A 331 17.22 11.84 21.07
CA LEU A 331 17.64 13.23 20.88
C LEU A 331 16.70 14.23 21.59
N ALA A 332 15.38 14.02 21.48
CA ALA A 332 14.38 14.87 22.14
C ALA A 332 14.45 14.78 23.67
N GLU A 333 14.68 13.59 24.22
CA GLU A 333 14.87 13.39 25.67
C GLU A 333 16.15 14.08 26.17
N THR A 334 17.24 14.02 25.39
CA THR A 334 18.50 14.70 25.75
C THR A 334 18.34 16.22 25.77
N LEU A 335 17.67 16.79 24.76
CA LEU A 335 17.40 18.23 24.66
C LEU A 335 16.44 18.74 25.75
N SER A 336 15.47 17.92 26.18
CA SER A 336 14.55 18.24 27.27
C SER A 336 15.25 18.27 28.64
N VAL A 337 16.18 17.35 28.87
CA VAL A 337 17.00 17.31 30.11
C VAL A 337 17.95 18.51 30.20
N ASP A 338 18.52 18.95 29.08
CA ASP A 338 19.37 20.14 29.04
C ASP A 338 18.59 21.44 29.25
N ALA A 339 17.36 21.55 28.72
CA ALA A 339 16.48 22.69 28.99
C ALA A 339 16.07 22.78 30.47
N GLY A 340 15.74 21.64 31.10
CA GLY A 340 15.42 21.59 32.53
C GLY A 340 16.62 21.86 33.46
N ARG A 341 17.85 21.77 32.98
CA ARG A 341 19.07 22.16 33.72
C ARG A 341 19.45 23.63 33.55
N GLN A 342 18.96 24.31 32.51
CA GLN A 342 19.19 25.74 32.30
C GLN A 342 18.20 26.63 33.07
N GLU A 343 17.09 26.06 33.55
CA GLU A 343 16.07 26.75 34.35
C GLU A 343 16.18 26.54 35.87
N ALA A 344 17.23 25.83 36.35
CA ALA A 344 17.50 25.56 37.77
C ALA A 344 18.77 26.26 38.27
#